data_AF-A0A2J6HGA3-F1
#
_entry.id   AF-A0A2J6HGA3-F1
#
_cell.length_a   1.000
_cell.length_b   1.000
_cell.length_c   1.000
_cell.angle_alpha   90.00
_cell.angle_beta   90.00
_cell.angle_gamma   90.00
#
_symmetry.space_group_name_H-M   'P 1'
#
loop_
_entity.id
_entity.type
_entity.pdbx_description
1 polymer ?
#
loop_
_entity_poly.entity_id
_entity_poly.type
_entity_poly.pdbx_seq_one_letter_code
_entity_poly.pdbx_strand_id
1 'polypeptide(L)'
;MHKRESIVTHGETSSGLDYCTCDNDAQWIRDLWMGAFTGICTGPLLWDNQHRQDLWPHFGRLNSFISGYDFNEDGGWVAYHDYDEMHYENWQRKPGIVDLFYLLSPDEKRAVGVLGNRTYNFFTQWDNTKCGAFVWTGVEDDDGDGYPNVQEYFELTDDDKTWNDSAYHYSRSAHYINESMQVDVKSMKWYIITYINPLTLQVVSTEAKYNATGKLNLSFPYLTGTEDRPILLVTVEPKNKNKSTENYLDSVQHSLDQIAMEFQETGVLNLENENARVYPNPAEDYVIIELPLDVSLCRVNILSCTGLMVRTVEFTGQTYRLNLADIISGLYILRVEYDKKVETFKLIVQ
;
A
#
# COMPACT_ATOMS: atom_id res chain seq x y z
N MET A 1 -18.55 26.53 -5.00
CA MET A 1 -19.06 25.79 -6.18
C MET A 1 -18.29 24.48 -6.20
N HIS A 2 -18.77 23.47 -5.48
CA HIS A 2 -18.04 22.21 -5.28
C HIS A 2 -18.32 21.27 -6.46
N LYS A 3 -17.33 21.04 -7.31
CA LYS A 3 -17.34 19.91 -8.27
C LYS A 3 -17.20 18.63 -7.44
N ARG A 4 -18.19 17.75 -7.49
CA ARG A 4 -18.09 16.40 -6.96
C ARG A 4 -17.36 15.57 -7.99
N GLU A 5 -16.13 15.19 -7.69
CA GLU A 5 -15.50 14.05 -8.37
C GLU A 5 -16.29 12.80 -7.94
N SER A 6 -16.92 12.13 -8.90
CA SER A 6 -17.49 10.80 -8.66
C SER A 6 -16.33 9.82 -8.61
N ILE A 7 -15.74 9.64 -7.44
CA ILE A 7 -14.91 8.47 -7.16
C ILE A 7 -15.83 7.28 -7.39
N VAL A 8 -15.48 6.42 -8.35
CA VAL A 8 -16.12 5.11 -8.50
C VAL A 8 -15.77 4.36 -7.22
N THR A 9 -16.68 4.48 -6.25
CA THR A 9 -16.65 3.66 -5.04
C THR A 9 -16.88 2.22 -5.50
N HIS A 10 -16.26 1.26 -4.81
CA HIS A 10 -16.41 -0.19 -4.96
C HIS A 10 -17.85 -0.66 -4.75
N GLY A 11 -18.79 -0.11 -5.52
CA GLY A 11 -20.20 -0.42 -5.45
C GLY A 11 -20.41 -1.84 -5.93
N GLU A 12 -21.10 -2.62 -5.10
CA GLU A 12 -21.64 -3.95 -5.35
C GLU A 12 -22.23 -4.07 -6.77
N THR A 13 -21.39 -4.37 -7.76
CA THR A 13 -21.91 -4.76 -9.07
C THR A 13 -22.34 -6.21 -8.96
N SER A 14 -23.65 -6.42 -9.06
CA SER A 14 -24.32 -7.73 -9.16
C SER A 14 -23.91 -8.57 -10.39
N SER A 15 -22.81 -8.23 -11.06
CA SER A 15 -22.39 -8.76 -12.35
C SER A 15 -21.65 -10.11 -12.26
N GLY A 16 -21.41 -10.65 -11.07
CA GLY A 16 -20.80 -11.99 -10.90
C GLY A 16 -19.36 -12.09 -11.42
N LEU A 17 -18.74 -10.98 -11.79
CA LEU A 17 -17.29 -10.89 -11.98
C LEU A 17 -16.65 -10.84 -10.61
N ASP A 18 -15.70 -11.74 -10.38
CA ASP A 18 -14.91 -11.83 -9.15
C ASP A 18 -13.89 -10.66 -9.12
N TYR A 19 -14.38 -9.42 -9.14
CA TYR A 19 -13.60 -8.18 -9.12
C TYR A 19 -12.59 -8.19 -7.95
N CYS A 20 -12.96 -8.86 -6.86
CA CYS A 20 -12.11 -9.10 -5.69
C CYS A 20 -10.83 -9.89 -6.01
N THR A 21 -10.80 -10.68 -7.08
CA THR A 21 -9.62 -11.50 -7.45
C THR A 21 -8.55 -10.69 -8.20
N CYS A 22 -8.97 -9.61 -8.87
CA CYS A 22 -8.12 -8.78 -9.73
C CYS A 22 -7.63 -7.52 -9.03
N ASP A 23 -8.36 -7.08 -8.00
CA ASP A 23 -7.97 -5.99 -7.13
C ASP A 23 -6.82 -6.44 -6.23
N ASN A 24 -5.71 -5.70 -6.26
CA ASN A 24 -4.60 -5.89 -5.33
C ASN A 24 -4.76 -5.01 -4.06
N ASP A 25 -5.95 -4.48 -3.83
CA ASP A 25 -6.34 -3.64 -2.71
C ASP A 25 -5.64 -2.28 -2.68
N ALA A 26 -5.05 -1.86 -3.80
CA ALA A 26 -4.34 -0.58 -3.88
C ALA A 26 -5.24 0.61 -3.50
N GLN A 27 -6.48 0.61 -4.00
CA GLN A 27 -7.45 1.65 -3.68
C GLN A 27 -7.84 1.60 -2.20
N TRP A 28 -8.07 0.41 -1.66
CA TRP A 28 -8.40 0.20 -0.25
C TRP A 28 -7.30 0.73 0.68
N ILE A 29 -6.04 0.34 0.41
CA ILE A 29 -4.89 0.74 1.23
C ILE A 29 -4.75 2.25 1.21
N ARG A 30 -4.90 2.84 0.04
CA ARG A 30 -4.85 4.29 -0.14
C ARG A 30 -5.97 5.01 0.61
N ASP A 31 -7.21 4.57 0.45
CA ASP A 31 -8.37 5.18 1.09
C ASP A 31 -8.33 5.07 2.61
N LEU A 32 -7.82 3.97 3.16
CA LEU A 32 -7.61 3.83 4.60
C LEU A 32 -6.67 4.92 5.12
N TRP A 33 -5.49 5.07 4.49
CA TRP A 33 -4.47 6.01 4.97
C TRP A 33 -4.89 7.45 4.72
N MET A 34 -5.41 7.78 3.53
CA MET A 34 -5.83 9.13 3.17
C MET A 34 -7.10 9.56 3.91
N GLY A 35 -8.06 8.65 4.04
CA GLY A 35 -9.30 8.83 4.78
C GLY A 35 -9.07 9.36 6.19
N ALA A 36 -8.06 8.84 6.88
CA ALA A 36 -7.71 9.21 8.25
C ALA A 36 -7.35 10.70 8.44
N PHE A 37 -6.89 11.38 7.38
CA PHE A 37 -6.44 12.78 7.45
C PHE A 37 -7.37 13.75 6.72
N THR A 38 -8.51 13.27 6.20
CA THR A 38 -9.51 14.12 5.51
C THR A 38 -10.43 14.89 6.46
N GLY A 39 -10.46 14.52 7.74
CA GLY A 39 -11.43 15.04 8.72
C GLY A 39 -12.84 14.50 8.54
N ILE A 40 -13.05 13.52 7.65
CA ILE A 40 -14.35 12.89 7.42
C ILE A 40 -14.40 11.57 8.19
N CYS A 41 -15.35 11.43 9.14
CA CYS A 41 -15.50 10.26 10.00
C CYS A 41 -15.88 8.95 9.28
N THR A 42 -16.02 8.92 7.96
CA THR A 42 -16.59 7.78 7.22
C THR A 42 -15.59 7.02 6.34
N GLY A 43 -14.32 7.42 6.30
CA GLY A 43 -13.36 6.95 5.30
C GLY A 43 -12.86 5.51 5.42
N PRO A 44 -12.36 5.04 6.59
CA PRO A 44 -11.48 3.88 6.57
C PRO A 44 -12.22 2.53 6.66
N LEU A 45 -13.52 2.51 6.99
CA LEU A 45 -14.36 1.31 7.02
C LEU A 45 -15.50 1.45 6.01
N LEU A 46 -15.19 1.37 4.71
CA LEU A 46 -16.23 1.14 3.71
C LEU A 46 -16.89 -0.21 4.01
N TRP A 47 -18.19 -0.31 3.79
CA TRP A 47 -18.94 -1.53 4.15
C TRP A 47 -18.41 -2.76 3.42
N ASP A 48 -17.94 -2.58 2.19
CA ASP A 48 -17.39 -3.63 1.33
C ASP A 48 -16.04 -4.18 1.85
N ASN A 49 -15.40 -3.46 2.77
CA ASN A 49 -14.05 -3.73 3.24
C ASN A 49 -13.99 -4.68 4.45
N GLN A 50 -15.14 -5.05 5.03
CA GLN A 50 -15.19 -5.91 6.22
C GLN A 50 -14.69 -7.33 5.96
N HIS A 51 -14.57 -7.74 4.69
CA HIS A 51 -14.20 -9.10 4.30
C HIS A 51 -12.69 -9.33 4.14
N ARG A 52 -11.86 -8.27 4.14
CA ARG A 52 -10.40 -8.36 3.96
C ARG A 52 -9.63 -8.21 5.28
N GLN A 53 -9.70 -9.26 6.11
CA GLN A 53 -9.02 -9.29 7.41
C GLN A 53 -7.49 -9.18 7.31
N ASP A 54 -6.93 -9.62 6.19
CA ASP A 54 -5.51 -9.50 5.84
C ASP A 54 -5.04 -8.05 5.76
N LEU A 55 -5.94 -7.10 5.53
CA LEU A 55 -5.65 -5.67 5.48
C LEU A 55 -5.80 -4.98 6.84
N TRP A 56 -6.34 -5.65 7.86
CA TRP A 56 -6.54 -5.08 9.19
C TRP A 56 -5.26 -4.59 9.89
N PRO A 57 -4.07 -5.18 9.68
CA PRO A 57 -2.83 -4.63 10.24
C PRO A 57 -2.59 -3.16 9.90
N HIS A 58 -3.15 -2.65 8.79
CA HIS A 58 -3.08 -1.21 8.46
C HIS A 58 -3.75 -0.32 9.48
N PHE A 59 -4.88 -0.72 10.08
CA PHE A 59 -5.51 0.05 11.16
C PHE A 59 -4.63 0.11 12.40
N GLY A 60 -4.00 -1.01 12.75
CA GLY A 60 -3.08 -1.06 13.89
C GLY A 60 -1.86 -0.16 13.68
N ARG A 61 -1.30 -0.15 12.47
CA ARG A 61 -0.20 0.75 12.08
C ARG A 61 -0.62 2.21 12.07
N LEU A 62 -1.82 2.51 11.55
CA LEU A 62 -2.38 3.86 11.56
C LEU A 62 -2.56 4.36 12.99
N ASN A 63 -3.21 3.56 13.85
CA ASN A 63 -3.39 3.87 15.27
C ASN A 63 -2.05 4.13 15.96
N SER A 64 -1.06 3.30 15.67
CA SER A 64 0.31 3.46 16.19
C SER A 64 0.94 4.77 15.79
N PHE A 65 0.88 5.11 14.50
CA PHE A 65 1.42 6.35 13.95
C PHE A 65 0.81 7.59 14.62
N ILE A 66 -0.51 7.58 14.85
CA ILE A 66 -1.22 8.76 15.38
C ILE A 66 -1.28 8.80 16.92
N SER A 67 -0.85 7.74 17.61
CA SER A 67 -0.98 7.59 19.07
C SER A 67 -0.28 8.67 19.90
N GLY A 68 0.73 9.34 19.33
CA GLY A 68 1.46 10.45 19.97
C GLY A 68 0.75 11.80 19.93
N TYR A 69 -0.39 11.91 19.26
CA TYR A 69 -1.11 13.17 19.05
C TYR A 69 -2.40 13.22 19.86
N ASP A 70 -2.60 14.32 20.59
CA ASP A 70 -3.90 14.63 21.22
C ASP A 70 -4.76 15.41 20.22
N PHE A 71 -5.67 14.71 19.55
CA PHE A 71 -6.61 15.34 18.62
C PHE A 71 -7.74 16.12 19.29
N ASN A 72 -7.88 16.03 20.63
CA ASN A 72 -8.87 16.75 21.42
C ASN A 72 -8.32 18.03 22.07
N GLU A 73 -7.11 18.46 21.70
CA GLU A 73 -6.56 19.75 22.14
C GLU A 73 -7.55 20.91 21.90
N ASP A 74 -7.52 21.92 22.77
CA ASP A 74 -8.39 23.09 22.69
C ASP A 74 -8.35 23.73 21.29
N GLY A 75 -9.46 23.66 20.57
CA GLY A 75 -9.61 24.18 19.21
C GLY A 75 -9.72 23.08 18.14
N GLY A 76 -9.35 21.84 18.44
CA GLY A 76 -9.40 20.70 17.54
C GLY A 76 -8.41 20.80 16.38
N TRP A 77 -8.04 19.65 15.83
CA TRP A 77 -7.22 19.63 14.61
C TRP A 77 -8.08 19.86 13.38
N VAL A 78 -7.55 20.63 12.42
CA VAL A 78 -8.26 21.01 11.20
C VAL A 78 -7.67 20.27 10.00
N ALA A 79 -8.52 19.63 9.19
CA ALA A 79 -8.08 18.92 8.00
C ALA A 79 -7.82 19.88 6.83
N TYR A 80 -6.75 19.61 6.10
CA TYR A 80 -6.34 20.31 4.89
C TYR A 80 -5.99 19.31 3.80
N HIS A 81 -6.15 19.75 2.56
CA HIS A 81 -5.79 19.02 1.36
C HIS A 81 -5.00 19.96 0.46
N ASP A 82 -3.84 19.51 0.01
CA ASP A 82 -3.04 20.17 -1.01
C ASP A 82 -2.74 19.15 -2.10
N TYR A 83 -2.83 19.59 -3.35
CA TYR A 83 -2.53 18.76 -4.50
C TYR A 83 -2.05 19.68 -5.62
N ASP A 84 -1.08 19.20 -6.39
CA ASP A 84 -0.67 19.91 -7.59
C ASP A 84 -1.68 19.57 -8.69
N GLU A 85 -2.53 20.51 -9.06
CA GLU A 85 -3.43 20.30 -10.19
C GLU A 85 -2.63 19.95 -11.45
N MET A 86 -1.53 20.69 -11.68
CA MET A 86 -0.77 20.63 -12.92
C MET A 86 0.67 21.09 -12.70
N HIS A 87 1.64 20.19 -12.90
CA HIS A 87 3.05 20.53 -12.95
C HIS A 87 3.58 20.66 -14.38
N TYR A 88 4.78 21.22 -14.54
CA TYR A 88 5.46 21.29 -15.84
C TYR A 88 6.64 20.34 -15.86
N GLU A 89 6.62 19.38 -16.78
CA GLU A 89 7.76 18.49 -17.06
C GLU A 89 8.17 18.69 -18.52
N ASN A 90 9.43 19.07 -18.78
CA ASN A 90 9.94 19.38 -20.12
C ASN A 90 9.06 20.40 -20.88
N TRP A 91 8.58 21.44 -20.19
CA TRP A 91 7.67 22.48 -20.73
C TRP A 91 6.29 21.98 -21.14
N GLN A 92 5.93 20.75 -20.81
CA GLN A 92 4.59 20.20 -20.99
C GLN A 92 3.84 20.22 -19.67
N ARG A 93 2.62 20.75 -19.70
CA ARG A 93 1.70 20.74 -18.56
C ARG A 93 1.21 19.31 -18.35
N LYS A 94 1.50 18.73 -17.20
CA LYS A 94 1.09 17.39 -16.80
C LYS A 94 0.27 17.47 -15.51
N PRO A 95 -0.73 16.61 -15.32
CA PRO A 95 -1.46 16.55 -14.06
C PRO A 95 -0.51 16.16 -12.93
N GLY A 96 -0.65 16.78 -11.76
CA GLY A 96 0.08 16.35 -10.58
C GLY A 96 -0.39 14.97 -10.14
N ILE A 97 0.58 14.17 -9.72
CA ILE A 97 0.41 12.77 -9.33
C ILE A 97 0.63 12.56 -7.84
N VAL A 98 0.83 13.60 -7.03
CA VAL A 98 0.89 13.53 -5.58
C VAL A 98 -0.27 14.31 -4.95
N ASP A 99 -0.93 13.66 -4.01
CA ASP A 99 -1.90 14.28 -3.10
C ASP A 99 -1.30 14.36 -1.69
N LEU A 100 -1.60 15.44 -0.98
CA LEU A 100 -1.26 15.65 0.43
C LEU A 100 -2.52 15.89 1.25
N PHE A 101 -2.80 15.00 2.20
CA PHE A 101 -3.85 15.18 3.20
C PHE A 101 -3.21 15.28 4.58
N TYR A 102 -3.59 16.27 5.38
CA TYR A 102 -3.01 16.46 6.70
C TYR A 102 -3.98 17.12 7.66
N LEU A 103 -3.73 16.88 8.95
CA LEU A 103 -4.35 17.55 10.06
C LEU A 103 -3.37 18.60 10.59
N LEU A 104 -3.85 19.83 10.78
CA LEU A 104 -3.12 20.95 11.36
C LEU A 104 -3.55 21.15 12.82
N SER A 105 -2.59 21.24 13.73
CA SER A 105 -2.85 21.46 15.15
C SER A 105 -3.47 22.84 15.42
N PRO A 106 -4.26 23.02 16.51
CA PRO A 106 -4.91 24.30 16.83
C PRO A 106 -3.97 25.52 16.90
N ASP A 107 -2.70 25.31 17.30
CA ASP A 107 -1.71 26.38 17.41
C ASP A 107 -0.92 26.64 16.11
N GLU A 108 -1.29 25.93 15.03
CA GLU A 108 -0.71 25.93 13.69
C GLU A 108 0.79 25.60 13.67
N LYS A 109 1.35 24.97 14.72
CA LYS A 109 2.79 24.64 14.76
C LYS A 109 3.07 23.22 14.34
N ARG A 110 2.08 22.33 14.28
CA ARG A 110 2.28 20.92 13.97
C ARG A 110 1.32 20.48 12.89
N ALA A 111 1.81 19.61 12.02
CA ALA A 111 0.95 18.92 11.08
C ALA A 111 1.31 17.44 11.04
N VAL A 112 0.31 16.60 10.86
CA VAL A 112 0.45 15.15 10.67
C VAL A 112 -0.45 14.73 9.52
N GLY A 113 0.08 13.94 8.59
CA GLY A 113 -0.63 13.64 7.36
C GLY A 113 -0.03 12.51 6.55
N VAL A 114 -0.45 12.47 5.30
CA VAL A 114 -0.08 11.47 4.32
C VAL A 114 0.08 12.10 2.94
N LEU A 115 1.12 11.65 2.25
CA LEU A 115 1.37 11.88 0.84
C LEU A 115 1.03 10.59 0.08
N GLY A 116 0.20 10.69 -0.96
CA GLY A 116 -0.22 9.55 -1.77
C GLY A 116 0.09 9.78 -3.24
N ASN A 117 0.57 8.74 -3.93
CA ASN A 117 0.69 8.76 -5.38
C ASN A 117 -0.67 8.47 -6.03
N ARG A 118 -1.18 9.43 -6.79
CA ARG A 118 -2.48 9.37 -7.48
C ARG A 118 -2.59 8.22 -8.47
N THR A 119 -1.46 7.83 -9.03
CA THR A 119 -1.37 6.74 -10.00
C THR A 119 -1.26 5.37 -9.34
N TYR A 120 -1.16 5.26 -8.01
CA TYR A 120 -1.40 4.00 -7.32
C TYR A 120 -2.89 3.89 -7.02
N ASN A 121 -3.57 3.10 -7.85
CA ASN A 121 -5.01 2.89 -7.81
C ASN A 121 -5.33 1.53 -8.43
N PHE A 122 -6.60 1.14 -8.36
CA PHE A 122 -7.09 -0.12 -8.91
C PHE A 122 -6.67 -0.39 -10.36
N PHE A 123 -6.74 0.62 -11.24
CA PHE A 123 -6.48 0.44 -12.66
C PHE A 123 -5.01 0.17 -12.97
N THR A 124 -4.10 0.88 -12.31
CA THR A 124 -2.66 0.73 -12.56
C THR A 124 -2.09 -0.52 -11.91
N GLN A 125 -2.75 -1.02 -10.87
CA GLN A 125 -2.32 -2.20 -10.15
C GLN A 125 -3.08 -3.47 -10.52
N TRP A 126 -3.89 -3.40 -11.58
CA TRP A 126 -4.66 -4.53 -12.08
C TRP A 126 -3.76 -5.72 -12.43
N ASP A 127 -4.07 -6.89 -11.88
CA ASP A 127 -3.32 -8.12 -12.15
C ASP A 127 -3.67 -8.71 -13.53
N ASN A 128 -2.94 -8.24 -14.54
CA ASN A 128 -3.08 -8.71 -15.92
C ASN A 128 -2.86 -10.24 -16.07
N THR A 129 -2.12 -10.88 -15.16
CA THR A 129 -1.84 -12.31 -15.24
C THR A 129 -3.02 -13.15 -14.79
N LYS A 130 -3.77 -12.68 -13.78
CA LYS A 130 -4.97 -13.35 -13.27
C LYS A 130 -6.20 -13.04 -14.12
N CYS A 131 -6.32 -11.80 -14.58
CA CYS A 131 -7.59 -11.29 -15.10
C CYS A 131 -7.55 -10.84 -16.56
N GLY A 132 -6.41 -11.01 -17.23
CA GLY A 132 -6.20 -10.50 -18.58
C GLY A 132 -6.03 -8.98 -18.59
N ALA A 133 -5.76 -8.43 -19.78
CA ALA A 133 -5.63 -6.99 -19.93
C ALA A 133 -6.94 -6.28 -19.56
N PHE A 134 -6.86 -5.24 -18.72
CA PHE A 134 -8.01 -4.39 -18.47
C PHE A 134 -8.42 -3.71 -19.78
N VAL A 135 -9.57 -4.12 -20.34
CA VAL A 135 -10.15 -3.49 -21.51
C VAL A 135 -11.11 -2.43 -21.02
N TRP A 136 -10.74 -1.16 -21.19
CA TRP A 136 -11.72 -0.08 -21.18
C TRP A 136 -12.60 -0.27 -22.41
N THR A 137 -13.65 -1.08 -22.27
CA THR A 137 -14.77 -1.00 -23.19
C THR A 137 -15.37 0.36 -22.91
N GLY A 138 -14.98 1.37 -23.71
CA GLY A 138 -15.76 2.60 -23.77
C GLY A 138 -17.21 2.15 -23.87
N VAL A 139 -18.04 2.61 -22.94
CA VAL A 139 -19.45 2.23 -22.86
C VAL A 139 -20.00 2.43 -24.25
N GLU A 140 -20.18 1.34 -25.01
CA GLU A 140 -20.87 1.41 -26.28
C GLU A 140 -22.31 1.65 -25.87
N ASP A 141 -22.80 2.87 -26.13
CA ASP A 141 -24.19 3.28 -25.89
C ASP A 141 -25.11 2.30 -26.63
N ASP A 142 -25.55 1.24 -25.95
CA ASP A 142 -26.38 0.16 -26.49
C ASP A 142 -27.88 0.53 -26.39
N ASP A 143 -28.19 1.80 -26.64
CA ASP A 143 -29.56 2.31 -26.68
C ASP A 143 -30.25 1.92 -28.01
N GLY A 144 -29.49 1.36 -28.97
CA GLY A 144 -30.01 0.80 -30.22
C GLY A 144 -30.73 1.80 -31.12
N ASP A 145 -30.75 3.09 -30.79
CA ASP A 145 -31.45 4.13 -31.53
C ASP A 145 -30.57 4.80 -32.60
N GLY A 146 -29.29 4.44 -32.68
CA GLY A 146 -28.35 4.98 -33.67
C GLY A 146 -28.12 6.48 -33.53
N TYR A 147 -28.56 7.08 -32.43
CA TYR A 147 -28.31 8.46 -32.08
C TYR A 147 -27.75 8.46 -30.66
N PRO A 148 -26.48 8.87 -30.43
CA PRO A 148 -25.93 8.95 -29.07
C PRO A 148 -26.86 9.80 -28.21
N ASN A 149 -27.64 9.14 -27.36
CA ASN A 149 -28.78 9.75 -26.68
C ASN A 149 -28.26 10.35 -25.39
N VAL A 150 -27.87 11.62 -25.47
CA VAL A 150 -27.49 12.46 -24.32
C VAL A 150 -26.38 11.77 -23.52
N GLN A 151 -25.13 11.84 -23.96
CA GLN A 151 -24.48 13.12 -23.95
C GLN A 151 -24.92 14.02 -22.76
N GLU A 152 -24.99 13.45 -21.53
CA GLU A 152 -24.18 14.04 -20.45
C GLU A 152 -22.71 13.89 -20.88
N TYR A 153 -22.37 14.56 -21.98
CA TYR A 153 -21.13 15.25 -22.07
C TYR A 153 -21.12 16.07 -20.78
N PHE A 154 -20.33 15.62 -19.81
CA PHE A 154 -19.21 16.46 -19.49
C PHE A 154 -18.69 16.97 -20.82
N GLU A 155 -19.20 18.13 -21.26
CA GLU A 155 -18.63 18.87 -22.36
C GLU A 155 -17.24 19.22 -21.82
N LEU A 156 -16.32 18.27 -22.02
CA LEU A 156 -14.99 18.54 -22.52
C LEU A 156 -15.22 19.25 -23.84
N THR A 157 -15.70 20.51 -23.75
CA THR A 157 -15.69 21.43 -24.84
C THR A 157 -14.28 21.38 -25.39
N ASP A 158 -14.18 21.20 -26.70
CA ASP A 158 -12.98 21.14 -27.55
C ASP A 158 -12.00 22.33 -27.43
N ASP A 159 -11.93 23.02 -26.29
CA ASP A 159 -10.69 23.61 -25.79
C ASP A 159 -9.80 22.49 -25.23
N ASP A 160 -9.29 21.72 -26.20
CA ASP A 160 -8.51 20.48 -26.25
C ASP A 160 -7.19 20.47 -25.45
N LYS A 161 -7.21 20.94 -24.19
CA LYS A 161 -6.01 21.10 -23.34
C LYS A 161 -6.15 20.77 -21.87
N THR A 162 -7.33 20.47 -21.32
CA THR A 162 -7.49 20.69 -19.87
C THR A 162 -7.47 19.48 -18.95
N TRP A 163 -7.96 18.28 -19.28
CA TRP A 163 -7.88 17.15 -18.34
C TRP A 163 -7.74 15.80 -19.06
N ASN A 164 -6.50 15.41 -19.35
CA ASN A 164 -6.21 14.08 -19.86
C ASN A 164 -6.09 13.12 -18.66
N ASP A 165 -7.18 12.42 -18.33
CA ASP A 165 -7.25 11.40 -17.28
C ASP A 165 -6.35 10.17 -17.51
N SER A 166 -5.59 10.13 -18.63
CA SER A 166 -4.54 9.13 -18.85
C SER A 166 -3.47 9.08 -17.76
N ALA A 167 -3.41 10.05 -16.85
CA ALA A 167 -2.58 9.97 -15.67
C ALA A 167 -2.88 8.73 -14.82
N TYR A 168 -4.15 8.32 -14.76
CA TYR A 168 -4.59 7.17 -13.97
C TYR A 168 -4.44 5.83 -14.67
N HIS A 169 -4.06 5.82 -15.96
CA HIS A 169 -4.00 4.60 -16.76
C HIS A 169 -2.66 3.86 -16.64
N TYR A 170 -1.63 4.54 -16.15
CA TYR A 170 -0.28 3.99 -16.07
C TYR A 170 0.34 4.36 -14.73
N SER A 171 1.01 3.39 -14.11
CA SER A 171 1.83 3.65 -12.92
C SER A 171 2.88 4.70 -13.26
N ARG A 172 2.92 5.79 -12.49
CA ARG A 172 3.95 6.83 -12.61
C ARG A 172 4.60 7.03 -11.27
N SER A 173 5.86 7.40 -11.29
CA SER A 173 6.57 7.71 -10.06
C SER A 173 6.79 9.21 -9.93
N ALA A 174 6.66 9.72 -8.71
CA ALA A 174 6.75 11.12 -8.37
C ALA A 174 8.03 11.42 -7.59
N HIS A 175 8.60 12.59 -7.87
CA HIS A 175 9.70 13.18 -7.11
C HIS A 175 9.37 14.64 -6.83
N TYR A 176 9.82 15.16 -5.69
CA TYR A 176 9.64 16.57 -5.33
C TYR A 176 10.10 17.58 -6.39
N ILE A 177 11.14 17.25 -7.16
CA ILE A 177 11.63 18.16 -8.21
C ILE A 177 10.59 18.41 -9.32
N ASN A 178 9.57 17.56 -9.41
CA ASN A 178 8.50 17.67 -10.39
C ASN A 178 7.23 18.29 -9.81
N GLU A 179 6.99 18.20 -8.49
CA GLU A 179 5.73 18.62 -7.86
C GLU A 179 5.97 19.27 -6.49
N SER A 180 5.29 20.40 -6.24
CA SER A 180 5.41 21.10 -4.97
C SER A 180 4.21 20.85 -4.07
N MET A 181 4.44 20.16 -2.95
CA MET A 181 3.45 20.02 -1.88
C MET A 181 3.76 21.00 -0.76
N GLN A 182 2.72 21.61 -0.17
CA GLN A 182 2.82 22.62 0.87
C GLN A 182 1.97 22.25 2.10
N VAL A 183 2.54 22.49 3.27
CA VAL A 183 1.81 22.42 4.55
C VAL A 183 1.67 23.82 5.11
N ASP A 184 0.44 24.19 5.46
CA ASP A 184 0.16 25.42 6.20
C ASP A 184 0.61 25.24 7.65
N VAL A 185 1.63 25.98 8.07
CA VAL A 185 2.12 26.03 9.46
C VAL A 185 2.60 27.44 9.78
N LYS A 186 2.69 27.79 11.06
CA LYS A 186 3.06 29.12 11.52
C LYS A 186 4.37 29.62 10.88
N SER A 187 4.33 30.84 10.34
CA SER A 187 5.47 31.48 9.69
C SER A 187 6.60 31.85 10.66
N MET A 188 7.75 32.21 10.08
CA MET A 188 8.99 32.62 10.76
C MET A 188 9.54 31.60 11.76
N LYS A 189 9.45 30.31 11.41
CA LYS A 189 9.91 29.21 12.26
C LYS A 189 10.69 28.16 11.49
N TRP A 190 11.58 27.49 12.19
CA TRP A 190 12.23 26.28 11.71
C TRP A 190 11.36 25.09 12.06
N TYR A 191 11.26 24.14 11.14
CA TYR A 191 10.53 22.89 11.27
C TYR A 191 11.44 21.72 10.97
N ILE A 192 11.15 20.59 11.61
CA ILE A 192 11.63 19.26 11.22
C ILE A 192 10.47 18.55 10.54
N ILE A 193 10.72 18.02 9.36
CA ILE A 193 9.77 17.27 8.56
C ILE A 193 10.28 15.84 8.51
N THR A 194 9.44 14.89 8.90
CA THR A 194 9.81 13.46 8.92
C THR A 194 8.88 12.69 7.99
N TYR A 195 9.46 11.86 7.15
CA TYR A 195 8.75 10.98 6.23
C TYR A 195 8.87 9.55 6.70
N ILE A 196 7.75 8.84 6.82
CA ILE A 196 7.68 7.52 7.43
C ILE A 196 6.99 6.55 6.46
N ASN A 197 7.51 5.32 6.38
CA ASN A 197 6.89 4.27 5.60
C ASN A 197 5.64 3.76 6.34
N PRO A 198 4.44 3.77 5.73
CA PRO A 198 3.21 3.35 6.41
C PRO A 198 3.16 1.85 6.76
N LEU A 199 3.91 1.00 6.05
CA LEU A 199 3.92 -0.45 6.25
C LEU A 199 4.87 -0.86 7.38
N THR A 200 6.06 -0.27 7.43
CA THR A 200 7.09 -0.63 8.41
C THR A 200 7.16 0.34 9.59
N LEU A 201 6.50 1.49 9.50
CA LEU A 201 6.60 2.62 10.43
C LEU A 201 8.03 3.15 10.64
N GLN A 202 8.97 2.78 9.77
CA GLN A 202 10.33 3.27 9.82
C GLN A 202 10.45 4.63 9.14
N VAL A 203 11.31 5.49 9.68
CA VAL A 203 11.67 6.77 9.07
C VAL A 203 12.41 6.53 7.76
N VAL A 204 11.87 7.08 6.68
CA VAL A 204 12.47 7.05 5.34
C VAL A 204 13.47 8.19 5.18
N SER A 205 13.10 9.39 5.63
CA SER A 205 13.98 10.54 5.65
C SER A 205 13.48 11.64 6.60
N THR A 206 14.37 12.57 6.91
CA THR A 206 14.08 13.76 7.70
C THR A 206 14.73 14.97 7.06
N GLU A 207 14.06 16.12 7.05
CA GLU A 207 14.63 17.39 6.63
C GLU A 207 14.28 18.53 7.59
N ALA A 208 15.11 19.57 7.61
CA ALA A 208 14.88 20.76 8.41
C ALA A 208 14.70 21.98 7.50
N LYS A 209 13.58 22.69 7.64
CA LYS A 209 13.25 23.84 6.78
C LYS A 209 12.78 25.04 7.58
N TYR A 210 13.10 26.23 7.08
CA TYR A 210 12.57 27.48 7.60
C TYR A 210 11.32 27.87 6.80
N ASN A 211 10.20 28.04 7.48
CA ASN A 211 8.97 28.57 6.88
C ASN A 211 8.94 30.09 7.06
N ALA A 212 9.07 30.86 5.97
CA ALA A 212 9.01 32.31 6.02
C ALA A 212 7.57 32.86 5.88
N THR A 213 6.71 32.16 5.15
CA THR A 213 5.44 32.71 4.62
C THR A 213 4.20 32.18 5.30
N GLY A 214 4.31 31.04 6.00
CA GLY A 214 3.15 30.29 6.47
C GLY A 214 2.90 29.03 5.64
N LYS A 215 3.52 28.92 4.46
CA LYS A 215 3.42 27.74 3.58
C LYS A 215 4.77 27.05 3.45
N LEU A 216 4.87 25.85 4.03
CA LEU A 216 6.10 25.08 4.07
C LEU A 216 6.14 24.06 2.93
N ASN A 217 7.01 24.28 1.94
CA ASN A 217 7.24 23.31 0.86
C ASN A 217 7.86 22.02 1.41
N LEU A 218 7.40 20.85 0.95
CA LEU A 218 7.86 19.52 1.34
C LEU A 218 8.77 18.91 0.27
N SER A 219 9.98 18.41 0.58
CA SER A 219 10.92 17.83 -0.40
C SER A 219 10.72 16.33 -0.63
N PHE A 220 9.54 15.81 -0.37
CA PHE A 220 9.25 14.40 -0.11
C PHE A 220 10.05 13.36 -0.94
N PRO A 221 10.44 12.22 -0.32
CA PRO A 221 11.11 11.12 -1.00
C PRO A 221 10.34 10.60 -2.22
N TYR A 222 11.04 9.81 -3.03
CA TYR A 222 10.44 9.13 -4.18
C TYR A 222 9.19 8.33 -3.81
N LEU A 223 8.09 8.59 -4.51
CA LEU A 223 6.84 7.83 -4.45
C LEU A 223 6.67 7.07 -5.75
N THR A 224 6.31 5.79 -5.68
CA THR A 224 6.05 4.97 -6.87
C THR A 224 4.56 4.84 -7.12
N GLY A 225 4.16 4.66 -8.37
CA GLY A 225 2.80 4.24 -8.71
C GLY A 225 2.65 2.73 -8.62
N THR A 226 3.42 2.07 -7.75
CA THR A 226 3.51 0.62 -7.55
C THR A 226 3.44 0.32 -6.05
N GLU A 227 3.35 -0.95 -5.67
CA GLU A 227 3.35 -1.38 -4.27
C GLU A 227 4.63 -1.04 -3.50
N ASP A 228 5.74 -0.74 -4.19
CA ASP A 228 7.03 -0.48 -3.53
C ASP A 228 6.97 0.70 -2.54
N ARG A 229 6.32 1.81 -2.93
CA ARG A 229 6.14 2.99 -2.10
C ARG A 229 5.07 3.96 -2.65
N PRO A 230 3.79 3.58 -2.60
CA PRO A 230 2.73 4.44 -3.10
C PRO A 230 2.35 5.56 -2.14
N ILE A 231 2.71 5.43 -0.86
CA ILE A 231 2.25 6.29 0.22
C ILE A 231 3.42 6.57 1.16
N LEU A 232 3.47 7.80 1.68
CA LEU A 232 4.36 8.22 2.75
C LEU A 232 3.56 8.94 3.83
N LEU A 233 3.79 8.59 5.08
CA LEU A 233 3.31 9.39 6.21
C LEU A 233 4.25 10.58 6.40
N VAL A 234 3.69 11.72 6.79
CA VAL A 234 4.46 12.94 7.02
C VAL A 234 4.11 13.55 8.38
N THR A 235 5.14 13.97 9.11
CA THR A 235 5.01 14.82 10.30
C THR A 235 5.79 16.10 10.10
N VAL A 236 5.24 17.21 10.59
CA VAL A 236 5.86 18.54 10.57
C VAL A 236 5.82 19.09 11.99
N GLU A 237 6.99 19.26 12.59
CA GLU A 237 7.15 19.64 13.99
C GLU A 237 8.06 20.86 14.11
N PRO A 238 7.82 21.81 15.04
CA PRO A 238 8.66 22.97 15.19
C PRO A 238 10.04 22.56 15.74
N LYS A 239 11.12 23.03 15.09
CA LYS A 239 12.49 22.81 15.55
C LYS A 239 12.75 23.64 16.81
N ASN A 240 12.62 23.02 17.98
CA ASN A 240 12.90 23.68 19.25
C ASN A 240 14.42 23.82 19.45
N LYS A 241 14.90 25.06 19.61
CA LYS A 241 16.34 25.36 19.81
C LYS A 241 16.90 24.82 21.12
N ASN A 242 16.03 24.51 22.09
CA ASN A 242 16.42 24.08 23.43
C ASN A 242 16.10 22.57 23.61
N LYS A 243 17.01 21.72 23.12
CA LYS A 243 17.32 20.34 23.60
C LYS A 243 16.18 19.30 23.82
N SER A 244 14.95 19.53 23.39
CA SER A 244 13.84 18.57 23.58
C SER A 244 13.31 17.95 22.30
N THR A 245 13.65 18.47 21.13
CA THR A 245 13.15 17.92 19.85
C THR A 245 13.89 16.66 19.42
N GLU A 246 15.19 16.53 19.73
CA GLU A 246 15.91 15.25 19.59
C GLU A 246 15.28 14.22 20.53
N ASN A 247 15.10 14.54 21.81
CA ASN A 247 14.42 13.62 22.73
C ASN A 247 12.98 13.29 22.32
N TYR A 248 12.24 14.21 21.69
CA TYR A 248 10.88 13.94 21.21
C TYR A 248 10.89 13.07 19.96
N LEU A 249 11.71 13.38 18.95
CA LEU A 249 11.88 12.53 17.77
C LEU A 249 12.45 11.17 18.14
N ASP A 250 13.37 11.11 19.10
CA ASP A 250 13.87 9.88 19.70
C ASP A 250 12.77 9.16 20.47
N SER A 251 11.86 9.86 21.14
CA SER A 251 10.72 9.23 21.81
C SER A 251 9.67 8.72 20.83
N VAL A 252 9.43 9.44 19.73
CA VAL A 252 8.56 9.02 18.64
C VAL A 252 9.19 7.83 17.95
N GLN A 253 10.47 7.90 17.58
CA GLN A 253 11.23 6.81 17.00
C GLN A 253 11.26 5.60 17.95
N HIS A 254 11.53 5.80 19.24
CA HIS A 254 11.53 4.72 20.22
C HIS A 254 10.14 4.11 20.42
N SER A 255 9.08 4.93 20.38
CA SER A 255 7.69 4.44 20.43
C SER A 255 7.37 3.64 19.16
N LEU A 256 7.76 4.14 17.99
CA LEU A 256 7.61 3.45 16.72
C LEU A 256 8.44 2.16 16.67
N ASP A 257 9.65 2.14 17.23
CA ASP A 257 10.51 0.97 17.31
C ASP A 257 9.92 -0.06 18.28
N GLN A 258 9.41 0.36 19.44
CA GLN A 258 8.71 -0.53 20.38
C GLN A 258 7.46 -1.13 19.76
N ILE A 259 6.66 -0.31 19.07
CA ILE A 259 5.48 -0.77 18.35
C ILE A 259 5.91 -1.71 17.21
N ALA A 260 6.93 -1.36 16.43
CA ALA A 260 7.43 -2.21 15.35
C ALA A 260 7.93 -3.55 15.89
N MET A 261 8.56 -3.57 17.07
CA MET A 261 8.93 -4.79 17.78
C MET A 261 7.72 -5.57 18.28
N GLU A 262 6.69 -4.91 18.83
CA GLU A 262 5.44 -5.56 19.25
C GLU A 262 4.67 -6.15 18.06
N PHE A 263 4.69 -5.47 16.90
CA PHE A 263 4.19 -5.99 15.63
C PHE A 263 5.06 -7.13 15.09
N GLN A 264 6.37 -7.10 15.27
CA GLN A 264 7.25 -8.22 14.92
C GLN A 264 7.01 -9.45 15.81
N GLU A 265 6.68 -9.25 17.09
CA GLU A 265 6.32 -10.33 18.01
C GLU A 265 4.89 -10.86 17.78
N THR A 266 4.02 -10.12 17.07
CA THR A 266 2.62 -10.52 16.82
C THR A 266 2.23 -10.76 15.36
N GLY A 267 3.09 -10.48 14.38
CA GLY A 267 2.82 -10.86 13.00
C GLY A 267 3.78 -10.31 11.96
N VAL A 268 4.53 -11.23 11.35
CA VAL A 268 4.90 -11.21 9.92
C VAL A 268 5.71 -9.98 9.49
N LEU A 269 7.04 -10.03 9.59
CA LEU A 269 7.96 -9.30 8.69
C LEU A 269 9.42 -9.81 8.84
N ASN A 270 9.63 -11.07 8.43
CA ASN A 270 10.87 -11.61 7.83
C ASN A 270 10.58 -12.97 7.17
N LEU A 271 9.45 -13.09 6.45
CA LEU A 271 8.94 -14.36 5.91
C LEU A 271 9.77 -14.96 4.76
N GLU A 272 10.75 -14.26 4.20
CA GLU A 272 11.58 -14.85 3.15
C GLU A 272 12.62 -15.86 3.68
N ASN A 273 12.94 -15.82 4.98
CA ASN A 273 13.85 -16.78 5.62
C ASN A 273 13.20 -17.60 6.75
N GLU A 274 11.89 -17.50 6.96
CA GLU A 274 11.15 -18.26 7.97
C GLU A 274 10.29 -19.39 7.40
N ASN A 275 10.27 -19.56 6.07
CA ASN A 275 9.50 -20.61 5.41
C ASN A 275 10.42 -21.68 4.85
N ALA A 276 9.89 -22.90 4.72
CA ALA A 276 10.60 -23.95 4.04
C ALA A 276 10.70 -23.62 2.53
N ARG A 277 11.83 -23.98 1.91
CA ARG A 277 12.05 -23.86 0.47
C ARG A 277 12.08 -25.23 -0.16
N VAL A 278 11.46 -25.36 -1.33
CA VAL A 278 11.31 -26.63 -2.06
C VAL A 278 11.77 -26.43 -3.49
N TYR A 279 12.90 -27.03 -3.87
CA TYR A 279 13.51 -26.85 -5.20
C TYR A 279 14.36 -28.07 -5.65
N PRO A 280 14.51 -28.33 -6.96
CA PRO A 280 13.85 -27.63 -8.06
C PRO A 280 12.36 -27.97 -8.15
N ASN A 281 11.60 -27.11 -8.81
CA ASN A 281 10.22 -27.36 -9.18
C ASN A 281 9.93 -26.64 -10.52
N PRO A 282 9.67 -27.37 -11.62
CA PRO A 282 9.49 -28.82 -11.74
C PRO A 282 10.70 -29.66 -11.34
N ALA A 283 10.46 -30.89 -10.89
CA ALA A 283 11.47 -31.85 -10.43
C ALA A 283 11.43 -33.13 -11.27
N GLU A 284 12.60 -33.68 -11.60
CA GLU A 284 12.75 -34.98 -12.28
C GLU A 284 13.01 -36.07 -11.22
N ASP A 285 14.28 -36.22 -10.79
CA ASP A 285 14.69 -37.32 -9.90
C ASP A 285 14.49 -37.03 -8.40
N TYR A 286 14.57 -35.76 -8.00
CA TYR A 286 14.56 -35.37 -6.58
C TYR A 286 14.12 -33.92 -6.37
N VAL A 287 13.73 -33.62 -5.13
CA VAL A 287 13.54 -32.26 -4.63
C VAL A 287 14.31 -32.07 -3.32
N ILE A 288 14.86 -30.88 -3.13
CA ILE A 288 15.50 -30.43 -1.89
C ILE A 288 14.46 -29.65 -1.09
N ILE A 289 14.30 -30.03 0.17
CA ILE A 289 13.51 -29.34 1.17
C ILE A 289 14.51 -28.71 2.13
N GLU A 290 14.50 -27.38 2.19
CA GLU A 290 15.38 -26.60 3.05
C GLU A 290 14.53 -25.83 4.07
N LEU A 291 14.75 -26.09 5.35
CA LEU A 291 14.02 -25.47 6.45
C LEU A 291 14.73 -24.21 6.92
N PRO A 292 13.99 -23.23 7.47
CA PRO A 292 14.57 -21.99 7.99
C PRO A 292 15.46 -22.20 9.22
N LEU A 293 15.28 -23.33 9.92
CA LEU A 293 16.01 -23.68 11.13
C LEU A 293 16.27 -25.19 11.20
N ASP A 294 17.20 -25.58 12.06
CA ASP A 294 17.51 -26.99 12.31
C ASP A 294 16.42 -27.61 13.21
N VAL A 295 15.74 -28.65 12.72
CA VAL A 295 14.61 -29.26 13.42
C VAL A 295 14.89 -30.69 13.84
N SER A 296 14.38 -31.04 15.03
CA SER A 296 14.50 -32.39 15.59
C SER A 296 13.61 -33.43 14.89
N LEU A 297 12.53 -32.99 14.23
CA LEU A 297 11.65 -33.84 13.43
C LEU A 297 10.88 -32.99 12.42
N CYS A 298 10.97 -33.37 11.15
CA CYS A 298 10.15 -32.86 10.05
C CYS A 298 9.43 -34.03 9.37
N ARG A 299 8.11 -33.91 9.18
CA ARG A 299 7.30 -34.87 8.42
C ARG A 299 6.90 -34.27 7.09
N VAL A 300 7.17 -34.99 6.01
CA VAL A 300 6.83 -34.61 4.65
C VAL A 300 5.81 -35.60 4.10
N ASN A 301 4.68 -35.10 3.61
CA ASN A 301 3.66 -35.90 2.95
C ASN A 301 3.50 -35.44 1.50
N ILE A 302 3.52 -36.37 0.56
CA ILE A 302 3.14 -36.14 -0.83
C ILE A 302 1.70 -36.61 -1.01
N LEU A 303 0.84 -35.72 -1.46
CA LEU A 303 -0.57 -35.97 -1.76
C LEU A 303 -0.79 -35.82 -3.27
N SER A 304 -1.60 -36.69 -3.87
CA SER A 304 -2.08 -36.50 -5.24
C SER A 304 -2.98 -35.26 -5.36
N CYS A 305 -3.29 -34.84 -6.58
CA CYS A 305 -4.29 -33.79 -6.84
C CYS A 305 -5.71 -34.14 -6.34
N THR A 306 -5.99 -35.42 -6.08
CA THR A 306 -7.24 -35.89 -5.46
C THR A 306 -7.17 -35.98 -3.93
N GLY A 307 -6.05 -35.57 -3.32
CA GLY A 307 -5.83 -35.60 -1.87
C GLY A 307 -5.42 -36.98 -1.31
N LEU A 308 -5.16 -37.97 -2.17
CA LEU A 308 -4.70 -39.28 -1.72
C LEU A 308 -3.22 -39.22 -1.31
N MET A 309 -2.89 -39.83 -0.18
CA MET A 309 -1.50 -39.92 0.29
C MET A 309 -0.70 -40.89 -0.56
N VAL A 310 0.34 -40.36 -1.22
CA VAL A 310 1.24 -41.08 -2.11
C VAL A 310 2.48 -41.55 -1.35
N ARG A 311 3.03 -40.68 -0.49
CA ARG A 311 4.26 -40.95 0.27
C ARG A 311 4.29 -40.13 1.55
N THR A 312 4.88 -40.71 2.60
CA THR A 312 5.27 -40.01 3.83
C THR A 312 6.72 -40.30 4.13
N VAL A 313 7.47 -39.25 4.50
CA VAL A 313 8.87 -39.33 4.90
C VAL A 313 9.08 -38.48 6.14
N GLU A 314 9.97 -38.92 7.03
CA GLU A 314 10.39 -38.15 8.19
C GLU A 314 11.91 -37.94 8.13
N PHE A 315 12.36 -36.73 8.47
CA PHE A 315 13.78 -36.41 8.54
C PHE A 315 14.08 -35.44 9.69
N THR A 316 15.37 -35.32 10.02
CA THR A 316 15.92 -34.38 11.00
C THR A 316 16.98 -33.53 10.31
N GLY A 317 17.24 -32.32 10.80
CA GLY A 317 18.19 -31.41 10.16
C GLY A 317 17.51 -30.27 9.43
N GLN A 318 18.33 -29.37 8.88
CA GLN A 318 17.86 -28.23 8.11
C GLN A 318 17.54 -28.56 6.65
N THR A 319 18.19 -29.56 6.05
CA THR A 319 18.07 -29.85 4.61
C THR A 319 17.84 -31.33 4.36
N TYR A 320 16.91 -31.65 3.45
CA TYR A 320 16.61 -33.01 3.05
C TYR A 320 16.43 -33.15 1.55
N ARG A 321 17.02 -34.20 0.97
CA ARG A 321 16.87 -34.54 -0.45
C ARG A 321 15.88 -35.69 -0.59
N LEU A 322 14.69 -35.37 -1.06
CA LEU A 322 13.60 -36.32 -1.28
C LEU A 322 13.68 -36.92 -2.69
N ASN A 323 13.82 -38.24 -2.78
CA ASN A 323 13.86 -38.98 -4.05
C ASN A 323 12.43 -39.17 -4.61
N LEU A 324 12.26 -38.95 -5.91
CA LEU A 324 10.99 -39.01 -6.65
C LEU A 324 10.96 -40.12 -7.73
N ALA A 325 12.01 -40.93 -7.87
CA ALA A 325 12.19 -41.88 -8.99
C ALA A 325 11.07 -42.92 -9.16
N ASP A 326 10.29 -43.19 -8.12
CA ASP A 326 9.17 -44.14 -8.12
C ASP A 326 7.80 -43.45 -8.00
N ILE A 327 7.76 -42.13 -8.16
CA ILE A 327 6.54 -41.33 -8.24
C ILE A 327 6.24 -41.06 -9.70
N ILE A 328 5.02 -41.36 -10.14
CA ILE A 328 4.58 -41.14 -11.52
C ILE A 328 4.55 -39.63 -11.80
N SER A 329 5.00 -39.21 -12.97
CA SER A 329 4.95 -37.80 -13.42
C SER A 329 3.54 -37.21 -13.27
N GLY A 330 3.45 -36.00 -12.74
CA GLY A 330 2.16 -35.36 -12.46
C GLY A 330 2.23 -34.20 -11.47
N LEU A 331 1.03 -33.71 -11.11
CA LEU A 331 0.84 -32.63 -10.15
C LEU A 331 0.53 -33.17 -8.75
N TYR A 332 1.29 -32.72 -7.75
CA TYR A 332 1.17 -33.14 -6.37
C TYR A 332 1.12 -31.94 -5.41
N ILE A 333 0.65 -32.20 -4.19
CA ILE A 333 0.74 -31.28 -3.06
C ILE A 333 1.75 -31.87 -2.07
N LEU A 334 2.81 -31.12 -1.78
CA LEU A 334 3.82 -31.48 -0.79
C LEU A 334 3.51 -30.74 0.51
N ARG A 335 3.15 -31.47 1.56
CA ARG A 335 2.86 -30.92 2.90
C ARG A 335 4.07 -31.18 3.81
N VAL A 336 4.71 -30.11 4.29
CA VAL A 336 5.90 -30.14 5.16
C VAL A 336 5.47 -29.68 6.55
N GLU A 337 5.67 -30.53 7.56
CA GLU A 337 5.27 -30.29 8.95
C GLU A 337 6.50 -30.33 9.86
N TYR A 338 6.83 -29.20 10.50
CA TYR A 338 8.02 -29.03 11.35
C TYR A 338 7.76 -27.96 12.40
N ASP A 339 8.30 -28.12 13.61
CA ASP A 339 8.16 -27.16 14.73
C ASP A 339 6.74 -26.59 14.94
N LYS A 340 5.73 -27.47 14.90
CA LYS A 340 4.28 -27.14 14.97
C LYS A 340 3.74 -26.28 13.81
N LYS A 341 4.56 -25.98 12.81
CA LYS A 341 4.19 -25.32 11.56
C LYS A 341 3.84 -26.36 10.49
N VAL A 342 2.92 -25.99 9.62
CA VAL A 342 2.51 -26.80 8.46
C VAL A 342 2.54 -25.90 7.24
N GLU A 343 3.33 -26.27 6.25
CA GLU A 343 3.42 -25.57 4.96
C GLU A 343 3.04 -26.51 3.82
N THR A 344 2.48 -25.96 2.74
CA THR A 344 2.06 -26.72 1.57
C THR A 344 2.60 -26.13 0.29
N PHE A 345 3.22 -26.96 -0.54
CA PHE A 345 3.83 -26.58 -1.80
C PHE A 345 3.17 -27.33 -2.96
N LYS A 346 3.01 -26.65 -4.09
CA LYS A 346 2.68 -27.29 -5.37
C LYS A 346 3.94 -27.94 -5.91
N LEU A 347 3.93 -29.26 -6.18
CA LEU A 347 5.07 -29.98 -6.75
C LEU A 347 4.69 -30.56 -8.12
N ILE A 348 5.53 -30.30 -9.13
CA ILE A 348 5.39 -30.85 -10.48
C ILE A 348 6.51 -31.86 -10.69
N VAL A 349 6.15 -33.15 -10.87
CA VAL A 349 7.09 -34.24 -11.16
C VAL A 349 7.06 -34.55 -12.65
N GLN A 350 8.22 -34.63 -13.30
CA GLN A 350 8.37 -34.83 -14.74
C GLN A 350 8.78 -36.24 -15.14
#